data_AF-A0A0E2BC55-F1
#
_entry.id   AF-A0A0E2BC55-F1
#
_cell.length_a   1.000
_cell.length_b   1.000
_cell.length_c   1.000
_cell.angle_alpha   90.00
_cell.angle_beta   90.00
_cell.angle_gamma   90.00
#
_symmetry.space_group_name_H-M   'P 1'
#
loop_
_entity.id
_entity.type
_entity.pdbx_description
1 polymer ?
#
loop_
_entity_poly.entity_id
_entity_poly.type
_entity_poly.pdbx_seq_one_letter_code
_entity_poly.pdbx_strand_id
1 'polypeptide(L)'
;MESALVPRSGGDSEREQLARAIYLSQRIQNNIIAFCFDLKEMRDRRLFTRLGFETFKDYLHATMPKFIPMSFAKNMLMLSDKMSEEEYSEVDQDQIKALAKIASDSDVYKITKMGTVHLIDGQELTIEEYESIRAEEIAQNTKTYREAIQIVEEHKELKKQNQKLSRDLEVNEGLIKQQSDKIHTIKSALDYVANERGTNADLIATVTTKIGANKRIMDLLLSIEKGIGEINNIDESLKSDLEIAGAVLQLETMLKLAVSKVNNAWTPHFFAIQDEA
;
A
#
# COMPACT_ATOMS: atom_id res chain seq x y z
N MET A 1 16.86 58.56 -43.64
CA MET A 1 16.95 58.61 -42.17
C MET A 1 15.94 59.65 -41.70
N GLU A 2 14.71 59.22 -41.43
CA GLU A 2 13.69 60.08 -40.83
C GLU A 2 13.72 59.87 -39.31
N SER A 3 14.30 60.82 -38.60
CA SER A 3 14.22 60.91 -37.15
C SER A 3 12.87 61.50 -36.77
N ALA A 4 11.90 60.65 -36.45
CA ALA A 4 10.62 61.09 -35.91
C ALA A 4 10.82 61.64 -34.48
N LEU A 5 10.78 62.97 -34.40
CA LEU A 5 10.34 63.83 -33.29
C LEU A 5 9.80 63.09 -32.05
N VAL A 6 10.62 62.98 -31.02
CA VAL A 6 10.13 62.86 -29.64
C VAL A 6 10.15 64.27 -29.05
N PRO A 7 9.00 64.86 -28.66
CA PRO A 7 8.99 66.14 -27.97
C PRO A 7 9.69 65.98 -26.62
N ARG A 8 10.71 66.80 -26.37
CA ARG A 8 11.21 67.05 -25.02
C ARG A 8 10.22 68.00 -24.34
N SER A 9 9.24 67.46 -23.61
CA SER A 9 8.47 68.25 -22.64
C SER A 9 9.04 68.02 -21.25
N GLY A 10 9.48 69.11 -20.62
CA GLY A 10 9.77 69.13 -19.20
C GLY A 10 8.47 69.07 -18.40
N GLY A 11 8.52 68.37 -17.27
CA GLY A 11 7.47 68.37 -16.26
C GLY A 11 6.31 67.41 -16.53
N ASP A 12 6.57 66.14 -16.83
CA ASP A 12 5.50 65.14 -16.87
C ASP A 12 4.96 64.92 -15.45
N SER A 13 3.68 65.22 -15.22
CA SER A 13 3.01 64.88 -13.95
C SER A 13 3.08 63.35 -13.74
N GLU A 14 3.21 62.86 -12.50
CA GLU A 14 3.27 61.42 -12.21
C GLU A 14 2.17 60.61 -12.92
N ARG A 15 1.02 61.24 -13.18
CA ARG A 15 -0.12 60.69 -13.88
C ARG A 15 0.13 60.43 -15.37
N GLU A 16 0.88 61.29 -16.06
CA GLU A 16 1.28 61.10 -17.47
C GLU A 16 2.36 60.03 -17.60
N GLN A 17 3.31 59.98 -16.66
CA GLN A 17 4.29 58.91 -16.59
C GLN A 17 3.63 57.55 -16.32
N LEU A 18 2.65 57.50 -15.42
CA LEU A 18 1.86 56.30 -15.14
C LEU A 18 1.06 55.85 -16.38
N ALA A 19 0.35 56.77 -17.04
CA ALA A 19 -0.39 56.46 -18.26
C ALA A 19 0.54 55.95 -19.37
N ARG A 20 1.72 56.54 -19.51
CA ARG A 20 2.74 56.10 -20.47
C ARG A 20 3.33 54.74 -20.11
N ALA A 21 3.54 54.46 -18.83
CA ALA A 21 3.99 53.15 -18.36
C ALA A 21 2.94 52.06 -18.64
N ILE A 22 1.65 52.33 -18.37
CA ILE A 22 0.54 51.41 -18.69
C ILE A 22 0.47 51.13 -20.19
N TYR A 23 0.53 52.19 -21.02
CA TYR A 23 0.51 52.04 -22.47
C TYR A 23 1.70 51.22 -23.00
N LEU A 24 2.91 51.49 -22.50
CA LEU A 24 4.09 50.72 -22.89
C LEU A 24 3.99 49.27 -22.42
N SER A 25 3.48 49.02 -21.21
CA SER A 25 3.24 47.68 -20.68
C SER A 25 2.27 46.89 -21.57
N GLN A 26 1.11 47.46 -21.90
CA GLN A 26 0.13 46.85 -22.80
C GLN A 26 0.72 46.56 -24.19
N ARG A 27 1.51 47.49 -24.74
CA ARG A 27 2.16 47.29 -26.04
C ARG A 27 3.20 46.16 -26.00
N ILE A 28 3.97 46.06 -24.91
CA ILE A 28 4.91 44.97 -24.70
C ILE A 28 4.17 43.63 -24.60
N GLN A 29 3.07 43.59 -23.84
CA GLN A 29 2.22 42.40 -23.74
C GLN A 29 1.69 41.97 -25.10
N ASN A 30 1.03 42.85 -25.85
CA ASN A 30 0.50 42.53 -27.19
C ASN A 30 1.56 42.00 -28.15
N ASN A 31 2.77 42.57 -28.13
CA ASN A 31 3.88 42.07 -28.96
C ASN A 31 4.34 40.66 -28.56
N ILE A 32 4.33 40.34 -27.26
CA ILE A 32 4.66 39.00 -26.78
C ILE A 32 3.58 38.00 -27.21
N ILE A 33 2.31 38.40 -27.21
CA ILE A 33 1.17 37.57 -27.60
C ILE A 33 1.25 37.22 -29.07
N ALA A 34 1.33 38.25 -29.93
CA ALA A 34 1.48 38.08 -31.36
C ALA A 34 2.66 37.16 -31.67
N PHE A 35 3.80 37.38 -31.01
CA PHE A 35 4.97 36.51 -31.13
C PHE A 35 4.68 35.04 -30.76
N CYS A 36 3.89 34.77 -29.73
CA CYS A 36 3.54 33.41 -29.33
C CYS A 36 2.60 32.71 -30.32
N PHE A 37 1.64 33.44 -30.88
CA PHE A 37 0.74 32.91 -31.92
C PHE A 37 1.47 32.71 -33.25
N ASP A 38 2.38 33.62 -33.63
CA ASP A 38 3.28 33.44 -34.77
C ASP A 38 4.16 32.20 -34.58
N LEU A 39 4.71 31.99 -33.39
CA LEU A 39 5.48 30.79 -33.07
C LEU A 39 4.62 29.51 -33.13
N LYS A 40 3.37 29.58 -32.67
CA LYS A 40 2.42 28.47 -32.77
C LYS A 40 2.13 28.16 -34.23
N GLU A 41 1.85 29.17 -35.06
CA GLU A 41 1.64 28.98 -36.49
C GLU A 41 2.88 28.37 -37.16
N MET A 42 4.08 28.86 -36.83
CA MET A 42 5.34 28.30 -37.32
C MET A 42 5.49 26.81 -36.98
N ARG A 43 5.08 26.40 -35.77
CA ARG A 43 5.09 24.99 -35.31
C ARG A 43 4.05 24.16 -36.06
N ASP A 44 2.79 24.60 -36.03
CA ASP A 44 1.63 23.82 -36.47
C ASP A 44 1.63 23.62 -37.99
N ARG A 45 2.03 24.66 -38.74
CA ARG A 45 2.18 24.59 -40.20
C ARG A 45 3.54 24.06 -40.65
N ARG A 46 4.42 23.66 -39.71
CA ARG A 46 5.79 23.19 -39.95
C ARG A 46 6.63 24.15 -40.81
N LEU A 47 6.39 25.46 -40.72
CA LEU A 47 7.05 26.47 -41.56
C LEU A 47 8.56 26.57 -41.27
N PHE A 48 9.01 26.17 -40.08
CA PHE A 48 10.43 26.06 -39.73
C PHE A 48 11.22 25.14 -40.69
N THR A 49 10.58 24.10 -41.25
CA THR A 49 11.22 23.20 -42.23
C THR A 49 11.54 23.91 -43.54
N ARG A 50 10.72 24.90 -43.94
CA ARG A 50 10.95 25.72 -45.14
C ARG A 50 12.13 26.68 -44.96
N LEU A 51 12.46 27.01 -43.72
CA LEU A 51 13.63 27.82 -43.37
C LEU A 51 14.91 26.98 -43.19
N GLY A 52 14.84 25.66 -43.42
CA GLY A 52 16.00 24.76 -43.37
C GLY A 52 16.29 24.12 -42.01
N PHE A 53 15.36 24.20 -41.04
CA PHE A 53 15.50 23.55 -39.74
C PHE A 53 14.82 22.17 -39.71
N GLU A 54 15.51 21.15 -39.18
CA GLU A 54 14.97 19.78 -39.09
C GLU A 54 13.87 19.66 -38.03
N THR A 55 14.05 20.29 -36.86
CA THR A 55 13.05 20.29 -35.80
C THR A 55 12.68 21.70 -35.35
N PHE A 56 11.46 21.85 -34.83
CA PHE A 56 10.99 23.13 -34.25
C PHE A 56 11.86 23.57 -33.07
N LYS A 57 12.45 22.61 -32.34
CA LYS A 57 13.36 22.89 -31.24
C LYS A 57 14.65 23.54 -31.71
N ASP A 58 15.19 23.10 -32.85
CA ASP A 58 16.41 23.67 -33.44
C ASP A 58 16.16 25.09 -33.96
N TYR A 59 14.99 25.32 -34.56
CA TYR A 59 14.52 26.65 -34.93
C TYR A 59 14.44 27.58 -33.70
N LEU A 60 13.79 27.14 -32.62
CA LEU A 60 13.72 27.94 -31.40
C LEU A 60 15.11 28.24 -30.82
N HIS A 61 16.03 27.27 -30.80
CA HIS A 61 17.39 27.49 -30.30
C HIS A 61 18.20 28.49 -31.13
N ALA A 62 18.00 28.53 -32.45
CA ALA A 62 18.77 29.39 -33.35
C ALA A 62 18.21 30.82 -33.45
N THR A 63 16.89 30.98 -33.42
CA THR A 63 16.21 32.24 -33.75
C THR A 63 15.55 32.95 -32.57
N MET A 64 15.37 32.30 -31.42
CA MET A 64 14.82 32.96 -30.23
C MET A 64 15.79 34.01 -29.68
N PRO A 65 15.31 35.22 -29.35
CA PRO A 65 16.12 36.18 -28.63
C PRO A 65 16.59 35.61 -27.28
N LYS A 66 17.88 35.74 -26.97
CA LYS A 66 18.52 35.16 -25.77
C LYS A 66 17.86 35.57 -24.44
N PHE A 67 17.10 36.66 -24.42
CA PHE A 67 16.41 37.16 -23.23
C PHE A 67 15.08 36.44 -22.94
N ILE A 68 14.56 35.63 -23.87
CA ILE A 68 13.34 34.84 -23.65
C ILE A 68 13.75 33.42 -23.25
N PRO A 69 13.52 33.00 -21.98
CA PRO A 69 13.82 31.64 -21.56
C PRO A 69 12.97 30.63 -22.34
N MET A 70 13.57 29.49 -22.70
CA MET A 70 12.85 28.42 -23.40
C MET A 70 11.64 27.88 -22.61
N SER A 71 11.72 27.92 -21.27
CA SER A 71 10.61 27.58 -20.37
C SER A 71 9.43 28.53 -20.52
N PHE A 72 9.68 29.82 -20.68
CA PHE A 72 8.66 30.82 -20.94
C PHE A 72 7.99 30.55 -22.30
N ALA A 73 8.77 30.35 -23.36
CA ALA A 73 8.25 30.04 -24.69
C ALA A 73 7.41 28.75 -24.71
N LYS A 74 7.84 27.70 -23.98
CA LYS A 74 7.06 26.47 -23.81
C LYS A 74 5.72 26.72 -23.13
N ASN A 75 5.73 27.43 -22.00
CA ASN A 75 4.51 27.75 -21.25
C ASN A 75 3.53 28.56 -22.10
N MET A 76 4.04 29.51 -22.89
CA MET A 76 3.21 30.31 -23.79
C MET A 76 2.62 29.52 -24.95
N LEU A 77 3.39 28.61 -25.54
CA LEU A 77 2.90 27.71 -26.59
C LEU A 77 1.82 26.77 -26.05
N MET A 78 1.97 26.27 -24.83
CA MET A 78 0.95 25.42 -24.21
C MET A 78 -0.34 26.19 -23.90
N LEU A 79 -0.21 27.43 -23.45
CA LEU A 79 -1.36 28.31 -23.24
C LEU A 79 -2.06 28.64 -24.56
N SER A 80 -1.31 28.99 -25.61
CA SER A 80 -1.89 29.30 -26.91
C SER A 80 -2.55 28.10 -27.59
N ASP A 81 -2.23 26.87 -27.17
CA ASP A 81 -2.96 25.66 -27.58
C ASP A 81 -4.35 25.54 -26.95
N LYS A 82 -4.57 26.18 -25.81
CA LYS A 82 -5.79 26.04 -24.98
C LYS A 82 -6.61 27.33 -24.86
N MET A 83 -6.07 28.46 -25.32
CA MET A 83 -6.67 29.79 -25.26
C MET A 83 -6.59 30.50 -26.63
N SER A 84 -7.58 31.32 -26.97
CA SER A 84 -7.53 32.20 -28.14
C SER A 84 -6.65 33.44 -27.92
N GLU A 85 -6.29 34.13 -29.00
CA GLU A 85 -5.45 35.33 -28.96
C GLU A 85 -6.15 36.48 -28.22
N GLU A 86 -7.46 36.66 -28.44
CA GLU A 86 -8.24 37.68 -27.73
C GLU A 86 -8.34 37.37 -26.23
N GLU A 87 -8.46 36.09 -25.87
CA GLU A 87 -8.52 35.65 -24.48
C GLU A 87 -7.19 35.84 -23.76
N TYR A 88 -6.08 35.54 -24.43
CA TYR A 88 -4.77 35.70 -23.85
C TYR A 88 -4.42 37.17 -23.58
N SER A 89 -4.88 38.10 -24.43
CA SER A 89 -4.59 39.54 -24.30
C SER A 89 -5.14 40.23 -23.06
N GLU A 90 -6.09 39.59 -22.38
CA GLU A 90 -6.69 40.11 -21.15
C GLU A 90 -6.15 39.44 -19.88
N VAL A 91 -5.22 38.49 -20.01
CA VAL A 91 -4.64 37.75 -18.88
C VAL A 91 -3.48 38.53 -18.26
N ASP A 92 -3.52 38.71 -16.94
CA ASP A 92 -2.44 39.36 -16.20
C ASP A 92 -1.19 38.46 -16.13
N GLN A 93 -0.01 39.09 -16.14
CA GLN A 93 1.28 38.41 -16.26
C GLN A 93 1.55 37.42 -15.11
N ASP A 94 1.02 37.71 -13.92
CA ASP A 94 1.11 36.83 -12.75
C ASP A 94 0.21 35.59 -12.86
N GLN A 95 -0.91 35.69 -13.59
CA GLN A 95 -1.85 34.58 -13.80
C GLN A 95 -1.37 33.61 -14.88
N ILE A 96 -0.53 34.06 -15.83
CA ILE A 96 0.02 33.22 -16.91
C ILE A 96 0.70 31.96 -16.37
N LYS A 97 1.45 32.04 -15.26
CA LYS A 97 2.13 30.87 -14.70
C LYS A 97 1.16 29.83 -14.14
N ALA A 98 0.10 30.29 -13.47
CA ALA A 98 -0.94 29.42 -12.92
C ALA A 98 -1.73 28.76 -14.07
N LEU A 99 -2.15 29.56 -15.05
CA LEU A 99 -2.86 29.06 -16.23
C LEU A 99 -2.01 28.11 -17.07
N ALA A 100 -0.71 28.35 -17.22
CA ALA A 100 0.19 27.45 -17.93
C ALA A 100 0.32 26.09 -17.23
N LYS A 101 0.27 26.08 -15.88
CA LYS A 101 0.25 24.85 -15.10
C LYS A 101 -1.05 24.08 -15.31
N ILE A 102 -2.19 24.77 -15.37
CA ILE A 102 -3.49 24.16 -15.67
C ILE A 102 -3.51 23.62 -17.12
N ALA A 103 -3.04 24.41 -18.08
CA ALA A 103 -2.93 24.00 -19.49
C ALA A 103 -1.97 22.83 -19.74
N SER A 104 -1.10 22.53 -18.76
CA SER A 104 -0.21 21.36 -18.82
C SER A 104 -0.88 20.04 -18.45
N ASP A 105 -2.05 20.11 -17.83
CA ASP A 105 -2.83 18.93 -17.51
C ASP A 105 -3.46 18.35 -18.79
N SER A 106 -3.35 17.04 -18.96
CA SER A 106 -3.92 16.35 -20.13
C SER A 106 -5.43 16.46 -20.17
N ASP A 107 -6.06 16.58 -19.00
CA ASP A 107 -7.51 16.55 -18.85
C ASP A 107 -8.15 17.88 -19.24
N VAL A 108 -7.35 18.95 -19.40
CA VAL A 108 -7.82 20.29 -19.77
C VAL A 108 -7.83 20.46 -21.28
N TYR A 109 -9.00 20.67 -21.87
CA TYR A 109 -9.17 20.89 -23.30
C TYR A 109 -9.13 22.37 -23.69
N LYS A 110 -9.74 23.25 -22.90
CA LYS A 110 -9.83 24.70 -23.18
C LYS A 110 -9.83 25.50 -21.88
N ILE A 111 -9.27 26.71 -21.91
CA ILE A 111 -9.37 27.68 -20.82
C ILE A 111 -9.99 28.96 -21.39
N THR A 112 -11.01 29.52 -20.73
CA THR A 112 -11.71 30.73 -21.21
C THR A 112 -11.52 31.93 -20.29
N LYS A 113 -11.81 33.12 -20.84
CA LYS A 113 -11.64 34.47 -20.26
C LYS A 113 -12.19 34.68 -18.84
N MET A 114 -13.10 33.84 -18.37
CA MET A 114 -13.76 33.97 -17.06
C MET A 114 -13.09 33.11 -15.97
N GLY A 115 -11.90 32.57 -16.24
CA GLY A 115 -11.26 31.63 -15.33
C GLY A 115 -11.98 30.28 -15.28
N THR A 116 -12.61 29.89 -16.40
CA THR A 116 -13.28 28.60 -16.55
C THR A 116 -12.38 27.63 -17.31
N VAL A 117 -12.14 26.48 -16.69
CA VAL A 117 -11.36 25.35 -17.19
C VAL A 117 -12.37 24.33 -17.74
N HIS A 118 -12.26 24.03 -19.03
CA HIS A 118 -13.07 23.02 -19.68
C HIS A 118 -12.28 21.71 -19.78
N LEU A 119 -12.83 20.66 -19.18
CA LEU A 119 -12.23 19.34 -19.16
C LEU A 119 -12.70 18.48 -20.34
N ILE A 120 -11.92 17.44 -20.66
CA ILE A 120 -12.22 16.50 -21.75
C ILE A 120 -13.52 15.72 -21.50
N ASP A 121 -13.90 15.51 -20.23
CA ASP A 121 -15.13 14.84 -19.84
C ASP A 121 -16.38 15.73 -19.97
N GLY A 122 -16.21 16.98 -20.39
CA GLY A 122 -17.27 17.96 -20.60
C GLY A 122 -17.60 18.81 -19.37
N GLN A 123 -16.87 18.67 -18.27
CA GLN A 123 -17.04 19.54 -17.10
C GLN A 123 -16.46 20.93 -17.33
N GLU A 124 -17.14 21.92 -16.76
CA GLU A 124 -16.70 23.31 -16.73
C GLU A 124 -16.50 23.71 -15.27
N LEU A 125 -15.26 24.01 -14.91
CA LEU A 125 -14.88 24.34 -13.53
C LEU A 125 -14.28 25.73 -13.49
N THR A 126 -14.49 26.46 -12.41
CA THR A 126 -13.65 27.63 -12.16
C THR A 126 -12.21 27.20 -11.84
N ILE A 127 -11.23 28.09 -12.01
CA ILE A 127 -9.82 27.83 -11.66
C ILE A 127 -9.70 27.37 -10.20
N GLU A 128 -10.44 28.00 -9.28
CA GLU A 128 -10.40 27.66 -7.86
C GLU A 128 -10.95 26.26 -7.58
N GLU A 129 -12.06 25.89 -8.21
CA GLU A 129 -12.63 24.54 -8.11
C GLU A 129 -11.69 23.49 -8.71
N TYR A 130 -11.08 23.78 -9.87
CA TYR A 130 -10.11 22.90 -10.50
C TYR A 130 -8.89 22.66 -9.62
N GLU A 131 -8.32 23.73 -9.06
CA GLU A 131 -7.16 23.62 -8.16
C GLU A 131 -7.51 22.89 -6.86
N SER A 132 -8.71 23.08 -6.33
CA SER A 132 -9.20 22.39 -5.13
C SER A 132 -9.35 20.88 -5.36
N ILE A 133 -10.03 20.49 -6.44
CA ILE A 133 -10.21 19.07 -6.82
C ILE A 133 -8.84 18.41 -7.03
N ARG A 134 -7.94 19.08 -7.76
CA ARG A 134 -6.62 18.50 -8.04
C ARG A 134 -5.75 18.41 -6.78
N ALA A 135 -5.87 19.37 -5.85
CA ALA A 135 -5.20 19.28 -4.55
C ALA A 135 -5.71 18.09 -3.72
N GLU A 136 -7.02 17.84 -3.73
CA GLU A 136 -7.64 16.71 -3.05
C GLU A 136 -7.23 15.37 -3.68
N GLU A 137 -7.25 15.27 -5.01
CA GLU A 137 -6.77 14.08 -5.74
C GLU A 137 -5.29 13.79 -5.48
N ILE A 138 -4.44 14.83 -5.46
CA ILE A 138 -3.02 14.68 -5.12
C ILE A 138 -2.86 14.20 -3.68
N ALA A 139 -3.63 14.74 -2.74
CA ALA A 139 -3.60 14.32 -1.34
C ALA A 139 -4.03 12.86 -1.17
N GLN A 140 -5.10 12.46 -1.86
CA GLN A 140 -5.62 11.09 -1.83
C GLN A 140 -4.66 10.11 -2.48
N ASN A 141 -4.15 10.42 -3.68
CA ASN A 141 -3.12 9.61 -4.33
C ASN A 141 -1.86 9.48 -3.47
N THR A 142 -1.41 10.57 -2.84
CA THR A 142 -0.26 10.51 -1.94
C THR A 142 -0.50 9.57 -0.76
N LYS A 143 -1.71 9.57 -0.20
CA LYS A 143 -2.10 8.64 0.86
C LYS A 143 -2.11 7.19 0.35
N THR A 144 -2.73 6.93 -0.79
CA THR A 144 -2.78 5.59 -1.40
C THR A 144 -1.39 5.07 -1.76
N TYR A 145 -0.50 5.91 -2.29
CA TYR A 145 0.89 5.52 -2.57
C TYR A 145 1.66 5.20 -1.29
N ARG A 146 1.45 5.94 -0.19
CA ARG A 146 2.06 5.60 1.10
C ARG A 146 1.56 4.26 1.63
N GLU A 147 0.26 4.01 1.57
CA GLU A 147 -0.34 2.73 1.96
C GLU A 147 0.18 1.57 1.10
N ALA A 148 0.31 1.76 -0.22
CA ALA A 148 0.86 0.77 -1.12
C ALA A 148 2.34 0.45 -0.82
N ILE A 149 3.15 1.48 -0.48
CA ILE A 149 4.54 1.28 -0.06
C ILE A 149 4.61 0.43 1.20
N GLN A 150 3.77 0.74 2.20
CA GLN A 150 3.74 -0.01 3.45
C GLN A 150 3.38 -1.49 3.23
N ILE A 151 2.36 -1.77 2.40
CA ILE A 151 1.96 -3.16 2.06
C ILE A 151 3.10 -3.92 1.38
N VAL A 152 3.83 -3.26 0.47
CA VAL A 152 4.98 -3.88 -0.22
C VAL A 152 6.10 -4.22 0.76
N GLU A 153 6.30 -3.38 1.77
CA GLU A 153 7.32 -3.57 2.81
C GLU A 153 6.95 -4.72 3.75
N GLU A 154 5.69 -4.77 4.22
CA GLU A 154 5.14 -5.88 5.00
C GLU A 154 5.22 -7.21 4.22
N HIS A 155 4.88 -7.20 2.93
CA HIS A 155 4.98 -8.40 2.09
C HIS A 155 6.43 -8.89 1.95
N LYS A 156 7.42 -7.98 1.87
CA LYS A 156 8.84 -8.37 1.87
C LYS A 156 9.26 -9.01 3.19
N GLU A 157 8.79 -8.49 4.32
CA GLU A 157 9.07 -9.07 5.64
C GLU A 157 8.44 -10.45 5.80
N LEU A 158 7.16 -10.60 5.46
CA LEU A 158 6.48 -11.89 5.47
C LEU A 158 7.17 -12.91 4.56
N LYS A 159 7.64 -12.51 3.38
CA LYS A 159 8.40 -13.41 2.49
C LYS A 159 9.71 -13.89 3.13
N LYS A 160 10.44 -13.01 3.84
CA LYS A 160 11.65 -13.40 4.58
C LYS A 160 11.32 -14.36 5.73
N GLN A 161 10.25 -14.08 6.49
CA GLN A 161 9.81 -14.94 7.58
C GLN A 161 9.39 -16.33 7.07
N ASN A 162 8.65 -16.39 5.96
CA ASN A 162 8.22 -17.65 5.36
C ASN A 162 9.42 -18.48 4.86
N GLN A 163 10.43 -17.84 4.25
CA GLN A 163 11.68 -18.52 3.89
C GLN A 163 12.43 -19.08 5.11
N LYS A 164 12.44 -18.34 6.23
CA LYS A 164 13.03 -18.82 7.47
C LYS A 164 12.26 -20.03 8.01
N LEU A 165 10.94 -19.93 8.10
CA LEU A 165 10.08 -21.03 8.55
C LEU A 165 10.25 -22.29 7.70
N SER A 166 10.36 -22.13 6.38
CA SER A 166 10.58 -23.26 5.46
C SER A 166 11.91 -23.98 5.74
N ARG A 167 12.97 -23.25 6.08
CA ARG A 167 14.25 -23.87 6.47
C ARG A 167 14.13 -24.58 7.82
N ASP A 168 13.46 -23.96 8.79
CA ASP A 168 13.26 -24.55 10.11
C ASP A 168 12.43 -25.85 10.01
N LEU A 169 11.44 -25.89 9.10
CA LEU A 169 10.68 -27.10 8.77
C LEU A 169 11.56 -28.19 8.15
N GLU A 170 12.41 -27.87 7.17
CA GLU A 170 13.33 -28.82 6.55
C GLU A 170 14.30 -29.44 7.59
N VAL A 171 14.83 -28.63 8.50
CA VAL A 171 15.66 -29.10 9.62
C VAL A 171 14.87 -30.04 10.53
N ASN A 172 13.64 -29.68 10.89
CA ASN A 172 12.79 -30.51 11.74
C ASN A 172 12.42 -31.84 11.07
N GLU A 173 12.10 -31.85 9.78
CA GLU A 173 11.87 -33.08 9.01
C GLU A 173 13.12 -33.97 9.00
N GLY A 174 14.31 -33.38 8.83
CA GLY A 174 15.58 -34.09 8.95
C GLY A 174 15.79 -34.73 10.33
N LEU A 175 15.48 -34.00 11.41
CA LEU A 175 15.56 -34.51 12.79
C LEU A 175 14.57 -35.64 13.04
N ILE A 176 13.32 -35.52 12.56
CA ILE A 176 12.30 -36.57 12.65
C ILE A 176 12.79 -37.84 11.96
N LYS A 177 13.39 -37.71 10.77
CA LYS A 177 13.96 -38.86 10.05
C LYS A 177 15.07 -39.54 10.85
N GLN A 178 16.00 -38.77 11.40
CA GLN A 178 17.07 -39.32 12.25
C GLN A 178 16.53 -40.02 13.51
N GLN A 179 15.49 -39.47 14.14
CA GLN A 179 14.84 -40.11 15.27
C GLN A 179 14.11 -41.40 14.86
N SER A 180 13.47 -41.41 13.70
CA SER A 180 12.82 -42.59 13.13
C SER A 180 13.84 -43.71 12.87
N ASP A 181 14.99 -43.40 12.28
CA ASP A 181 16.08 -44.37 12.05
C ASP A 181 16.64 -44.93 13.38
N LYS A 182 16.77 -44.08 14.42
CA LYS A 182 17.14 -44.53 15.76
C LYS A 182 16.10 -45.45 16.39
N ILE A 183 14.81 -45.12 16.27
CA ILE A 183 13.71 -45.98 16.74
C ILE A 183 13.76 -47.32 16.04
N HIS A 184 13.98 -47.34 14.73
CA HIS A 184 14.12 -48.59 13.98
C HIS A 184 15.30 -49.41 14.49
N THR A 185 16.45 -48.78 14.70
CA THR A 185 17.66 -49.46 15.21
C THR A 185 17.41 -50.04 16.61
N ILE A 186 16.80 -49.27 17.51
CA ILE A 186 16.44 -49.72 18.86
C ILE A 186 15.42 -50.87 18.78
N LYS A 187 14.42 -50.77 17.90
CA LYS A 187 13.44 -51.84 17.70
C LYS A 187 14.11 -53.14 17.25
N SER A 188 15.02 -53.07 16.28
CA SER A 188 15.77 -54.23 15.81
C SER A 188 16.67 -54.83 16.90
N ALA A 189 17.30 -53.99 17.73
CA ALA A 189 18.07 -54.45 18.89
C ALA A 189 17.16 -55.10 19.95
N LEU A 190 15.97 -54.56 20.18
CA LEU A 190 14.98 -55.12 21.09
C LEU A 190 14.45 -56.47 20.59
N ASP A 191 14.14 -56.58 19.29
CA ASP A 191 13.70 -57.83 18.65
C ASP A 191 14.80 -58.90 18.73
N TYR A 192 16.07 -58.52 18.55
CA TYR A 192 17.22 -59.40 18.73
C TYR A 192 17.34 -59.90 20.19
N VAL A 193 17.27 -59.00 21.16
CA VAL A 193 17.32 -59.34 22.60
C VAL A 193 16.11 -60.19 23.02
N ALA A 194 14.92 -59.92 22.48
CA ALA A 194 13.72 -60.70 22.76
C ALA A 194 13.82 -62.13 22.20
N ASN A 195 14.41 -62.29 21.02
CA ASN A 195 14.71 -63.60 20.43
C ASN A 195 15.81 -64.35 21.18
N GLU A 196 16.88 -63.68 21.62
CA GLU A 196 17.97 -64.30 22.38
C GLU A 196 17.56 -64.71 23.80
N ARG A 197 16.71 -63.93 24.47
CA ARG A 197 16.28 -64.20 25.85
C ARG A 197 15.06 -65.12 25.95
N GLY A 198 14.52 -65.60 24.82
CA GLY A 198 13.36 -66.50 24.80
C GLY A 198 12.15 -65.90 25.53
N THR A 199 11.89 -64.61 25.33
CA THR A 199 10.85 -63.91 26.07
C THR A 199 9.48 -64.36 25.58
N ASN A 200 8.85 -65.26 26.34
CA ASN A 200 7.53 -65.85 26.10
C ASN A 200 6.53 -64.84 25.55
N ALA A 201 5.85 -65.19 24.46
CA ALA A 201 4.81 -64.40 23.81
C ALA A 201 3.75 -63.84 24.78
N ASP A 202 3.56 -64.50 25.93
CA ASP A 202 2.68 -64.06 27.02
C ASP A 202 3.10 -62.73 27.66
N LEU A 203 4.40 -62.44 27.79
CA LEU A 203 4.89 -61.16 28.31
C LEU A 203 4.63 -60.03 27.32
N ILE A 204 4.83 -60.28 26.02
CA ILE A 204 4.54 -59.31 24.95
C ILE A 204 3.03 -59.05 24.84
N ALA A 205 2.21 -60.09 24.92
CA ALA A 205 0.75 -59.97 24.94
C ALA A 205 0.26 -59.20 26.19
N THR A 206 0.86 -59.45 27.35
CA THR A 206 0.54 -58.74 28.61
C THR A 206 0.91 -57.26 28.53
N VAL A 207 2.10 -56.93 28.04
CA VAL A 207 2.53 -55.53 27.84
C VAL A 207 1.64 -54.82 26.82
N THR A 208 1.33 -55.46 25.68
CA THR A 208 0.46 -54.89 24.65
C THR A 208 -0.96 -54.64 25.17
N THR A 209 -1.51 -55.57 25.95
CA THR A 209 -2.83 -55.44 26.57
C THR A 209 -2.85 -54.31 27.61
N LYS A 210 -1.79 -54.18 28.42
CA LYS A 210 -1.64 -53.09 29.40
C LYS A 210 -1.43 -51.73 28.71
N ILE A 211 -0.69 -51.63 27.61
CA ILE A 211 -0.56 -50.41 26.80
C ILE A 211 -1.93 -50.00 26.22
N GLY A 212 -2.71 -50.97 25.71
CA GLY A 212 -4.07 -50.73 25.22
C GLY A 212 -5.06 -50.31 26.32
N ALA A 213 -4.87 -50.78 27.56
CA ALA A 213 -5.63 -50.34 28.72
C ALA A 213 -5.22 -48.92 29.16
N ASN A 214 -3.91 -48.62 29.17
CA ASN A 214 -3.37 -47.28 29.44
C ASN A 214 -3.95 -46.22 28.50
N LYS A 215 -3.97 -46.51 27.18
CA LYS A 215 -4.53 -45.59 26.19
C LYS A 215 -6.00 -45.28 26.49
N ARG A 216 -6.81 -46.30 26.78
CA ARG A 216 -8.24 -46.14 27.11
C ARG A 216 -8.46 -45.33 28.39
N ILE A 217 -7.58 -45.48 29.38
CA ILE A 217 -7.66 -44.72 30.63
C ILE A 217 -7.24 -43.26 30.43
N MET A 218 -6.20 -43.00 29.65
CA MET A 218 -5.83 -41.63 29.26
C MET A 218 -6.94 -40.95 28.45
N ASP A 219 -7.55 -41.64 27.49
CA ASP A 219 -8.67 -41.11 26.70
C ASP A 219 -9.88 -40.77 27.61
N LEU A 220 -10.14 -41.58 28.64
CA LEU A 220 -11.19 -41.33 29.63
C LEU A 220 -10.87 -40.11 30.50
N LEU A 221 -9.63 -39.98 30.98
CA LEU A 221 -9.19 -38.82 31.76
C LEU A 221 -9.29 -37.52 30.94
N LEU A 222 -8.82 -37.54 29.69
CA LEU A 222 -8.94 -36.40 28.77
C LEU A 222 -10.40 -36.02 28.49
N SER A 223 -11.29 -37.01 28.38
CA SER A 223 -12.73 -36.76 28.19
C SER A 223 -13.36 -36.12 29.42
N ILE A 224 -12.95 -36.52 30.63
CA ILE A 224 -13.39 -35.91 31.88
C ILE A 224 -12.86 -34.48 32.02
N GLU A 225 -11.59 -34.25 31.69
CA GLU A 225 -10.98 -32.91 31.71
C GLU A 225 -11.67 -31.95 30.73
N LYS A 226 -11.99 -32.44 29.53
CA LYS A 226 -12.78 -31.68 28.56
C LYS A 226 -14.17 -31.33 29.11
N GLY A 227 -14.84 -32.27 29.76
CA GLY A 227 -16.12 -32.02 30.43
C GLY A 227 -16.03 -30.96 31.53
N ILE A 228 -14.96 -30.97 32.34
CA ILE A 228 -14.69 -29.92 33.34
C ILE A 228 -14.47 -28.56 32.65
N GLY A 229 -13.72 -28.53 31.55
CA GLY A 229 -13.51 -27.31 30.77
C GLY A 229 -14.81 -26.73 30.19
N GLU A 230 -15.69 -27.59 29.66
CA GLU A 230 -17.01 -27.19 29.16
C GLU A 230 -17.90 -26.62 30.27
N ILE A 231 -17.88 -27.22 31.47
CA ILE A 231 -18.59 -26.71 32.65
C ILE A 231 -18.06 -25.33 33.07
N ASN A 232 -16.74 -25.17 33.10
CA ASN A 232 -16.11 -23.89 33.46
C ASN A 232 -16.43 -22.77 32.47
N ASN A 233 -16.72 -23.11 31.21
CA ASN A 233 -17.08 -22.18 30.15
C ASN A 233 -18.58 -21.89 30.04
N ILE A 234 -19.43 -22.40 30.94
CA ILE A 234 -20.85 -22.03 30.99
C ILE A 234 -20.98 -20.52 31.21
N ASP A 235 -21.89 -19.89 30.46
CA ASP A 235 -22.17 -18.45 30.46
C ASP A 235 -22.38 -17.91 31.88
N GLU A 236 -21.77 -16.76 32.20
CA GLU A 236 -21.87 -16.11 33.52
C GLU A 236 -23.31 -15.73 33.88
N SER A 237 -24.17 -15.46 32.89
CA SER A 237 -25.59 -15.20 33.12
C SER A 237 -26.33 -16.42 33.68
N LEU A 238 -25.99 -17.63 33.25
CA LEU A 238 -26.53 -18.89 33.77
C LEU A 238 -25.94 -19.27 35.14
N LYS A 239 -24.71 -18.86 35.42
CA LYS A 239 -24.05 -19.02 36.74
C LYS A 239 -24.62 -18.08 37.80
N SER A 240 -25.38 -17.06 37.42
CA SER A 240 -26.05 -16.15 38.36
C SER A 240 -27.34 -16.75 38.96
N ASP A 241 -27.87 -17.82 38.37
CA ASP A 241 -28.96 -18.62 38.91
C ASP A 241 -28.43 -19.61 39.96
N LEU A 242 -28.95 -19.52 41.18
CA LEU A 242 -28.47 -20.28 42.34
C LEU A 242 -28.66 -21.80 42.21
N GLU A 243 -29.73 -22.25 41.53
CA GLU A 243 -29.99 -23.69 41.33
C GLU A 243 -29.03 -24.25 40.28
N ILE A 244 -28.82 -23.51 39.19
CA ILE A 244 -27.91 -23.89 38.10
C ILE A 244 -26.46 -23.86 38.59
N ALA A 245 -26.05 -22.84 39.33
CA ALA A 245 -24.72 -22.75 39.93
C ALA A 245 -24.43 -23.90 40.90
N GLY A 246 -25.43 -24.27 41.73
CA GLY A 246 -25.32 -25.42 42.63
C GLY A 246 -25.16 -26.75 41.90
N ALA A 247 -25.95 -26.98 40.85
CA ALA A 247 -25.85 -28.18 40.02
C ALA A 247 -24.52 -28.27 39.26
N VAL A 248 -24.04 -27.15 38.72
CA VAL A 248 -22.75 -27.02 38.04
C VAL A 248 -21.58 -27.36 38.98
N LEU A 249 -21.58 -26.80 40.19
CA LEU A 249 -20.55 -27.08 41.19
C LEU A 249 -20.56 -28.55 41.63
N GLN A 250 -21.75 -29.15 41.78
CA GLN A 250 -21.89 -30.55 42.12
C GLN A 250 -21.35 -31.46 41.01
N LEU A 251 -21.66 -31.17 39.74
CA LEU A 251 -21.18 -31.91 38.58
C LEU A 251 -19.65 -31.82 38.47
N GLU A 252 -19.08 -30.62 38.59
CA GLU A 252 -17.64 -30.39 38.57
C GLU A 252 -16.92 -31.18 39.68
N THR A 253 -17.50 -31.16 40.90
CA THR A 253 -16.96 -31.91 42.04
C THR A 253 -17.01 -33.42 41.80
N MET A 254 -18.10 -33.93 41.20
CA MET A 254 -18.21 -35.36 40.85
C MET A 254 -17.19 -35.78 39.78
N LEU A 255 -16.92 -34.93 38.78
CA LEU A 255 -15.92 -35.20 37.75
C LEU A 255 -14.50 -35.17 38.32
N LYS A 256 -14.16 -34.19 39.16
CA LYS A 256 -12.86 -34.13 39.87
C LYS A 256 -12.65 -35.36 40.76
N LEU A 257 -13.70 -35.82 41.46
CA LEU A 257 -13.67 -37.06 42.23
C LEU A 257 -13.48 -38.29 41.33
N ALA A 258 -14.09 -38.33 40.15
CA ALA A 258 -13.90 -39.41 39.19
C ALA A 258 -12.45 -39.49 38.70
N VAL A 259 -11.80 -38.35 38.38
CA VAL A 259 -10.37 -38.28 38.06
C VAL A 259 -9.52 -38.85 39.19
N SER A 260 -9.77 -38.41 40.44
CA SER A 260 -9.03 -38.91 41.60
C SER A 260 -9.20 -40.42 41.81
N LYS A 261 -10.42 -40.96 41.66
CA LYS A 261 -10.67 -42.40 41.78
C LYS A 261 -10.02 -43.21 40.67
N VAL A 262 -10.09 -42.76 39.42
CA VAL A 262 -9.44 -43.42 38.28
C VAL A 262 -7.93 -43.42 38.47
N ASN A 263 -7.33 -42.30 38.88
CA ASN A 263 -5.90 -42.23 39.17
C ASN A 263 -5.51 -43.14 40.34
N ASN A 264 -6.23 -43.13 41.46
CA ASN A 264 -5.90 -43.96 42.62
C ASN A 264 -6.04 -45.46 42.34
N ALA A 265 -7.00 -45.86 41.50
CA ALA A 265 -7.16 -47.25 41.09
C ALA A 265 -6.11 -47.69 40.07
N TRP A 266 -5.75 -46.82 39.13
CA TRP A 266 -4.87 -47.17 38.01
C TRP A 266 -3.37 -47.04 38.32
N THR A 267 -2.99 -46.01 39.07
CA THR A 267 -1.58 -45.68 39.37
C THR A 267 -0.81 -46.86 39.99
N PRO A 268 -1.35 -47.62 40.97
CA PRO A 268 -0.66 -48.80 41.50
C PRO A 268 -0.43 -49.90 40.46
N HIS A 269 -1.38 -50.13 39.55
CA HIS A 269 -1.26 -51.14 38.48
C HIS A 269 -0.26 -50.73 37.38
N PHE A 270 -0.02 -49.44 37.24
CA PHE A 270 1.01 -48.88 36.36
C PHE A 270 2.42 -49.12 36.92
N PHE A 271 2.62 -48.94 38.23
CA PHE A 271 3.93 -49.09 38.88
C PHE A 271 4.30 -50.53 39.30
N ALA A 272 3.32 -51.44 39.43
CA ALA A 272 3.56 -52.85 39.75
C ALA A 272 4.39 -53.65 38.71
N ILE A 273 4.81 -53.03 37.59
CA ILE A 273 5.71 -53.66 36.61
C ILE A 273 7.19 -53.51 37.02
N GLN A 274 7.53 -52.68 38.00
CA GLN A 274 8.92 -52.46 38.41
C GLN A 274 9.45 -53.47 39.44
N ASP A 275 8.59 -54.20 40.16
CA ASP A 275 9.01 -55.06 41.29
C ASP A 275 9.11 -56.57 40.96
N GLU A 276 8.69 -57.01 39.77
CA GLU A 276 8.78 -58.44 39.36
C GLU A 276 9.65 -58.66 38.10
N ALA A 277 10.66 -57.81 37.87
CA ALA A 277 11.65 -57.95 36.80
C ALA A 277 13.06 -58.21 37.34
#